data_AF-A0A318J6U4-F1
#
_entry.id   AF-A0A318J6U4-F1
#
_cell.length_a   1.000
_cell.length_b   1.000
_cell.length_c   1.000
_cell.angle_alpha   90.00
_cell.angle_beta   90.00
_cell.angle_gamma   90.00
#
_symmetry.space_group_name_H-M   'P 1'
#
loop_
_entity.id
_entity.type
_entity.pdbx_description
1 polymer ?
#
loop_
_entity_poly.entity_id
_entity_poly.type
_entity_poly.pdbx_seq_one_letter_code
_entity_poly.pdbx_strand_id
1 'polypeptide(L)'
;MKIYSEIIVLFEHVAMPGEDDFCPAFWQAEEFDSDGDFYGDDVVKDWTTLKLTKHYANGRNSDFQLYVHREKSGDAAHELARYIQHRNDGHYKEKKQVQDAKNLCVASLQIKATSLEDYREFLRTVHFFLEHTGGIAANVGGFDAWDFKTEFVD
;
A
#
# COMPACT_ATOMS: atom_id res chain seq x y z
N MET A 1 23.22 4.56 -1.98
CA MET A 1 22.36 3.78 -1.08
C MET A 1 21.04 3.46 -1.80
N LYS A 2 20.51 2.25 -1.67
CA LYS A 2 19.17 1.89 -2.13
C LYS A 2 18.44 1.29 -0.93
N ILE A 3 17.22 1.72 -0.67
CA ILE A 3 16.38 1.23 0.43
C ILE A 3 15.21 0.49 -0.20
N TYR A 4 14.95 -0.72 0.30
CA TYR A 4 13.86 -1.57 -0.16
C TYR A 4 13.00 -1.97 1.02
N SER A 5 11.69 -1.76 0.90
CA SER A 5 10.70 -2.18 1.89
C SER A 5 9.45 -2.66 1.17
N GLU A 6 8.77 -3.64 1.73
CA GLU A 6 7.42 -4.03 1.32
C GLU A 6 6.54 -4.01 2.55
N ILE A 7 5.38 -3.37 2.44
CA ILE A 7 4.41 -3.27 3.54
C ILE A 7 3.09 -3.84 3.03
N ILE A 8 2.61 -4.88 3.71
CA ILE A 8 1.34 -5.52 3.41
C ILE A 8 0.27 -4.93 4.30
N VAL A 9 -0.80 -4.40 3.70
CA VAL A 9 -1.92 -3.80 4.43
C VAL A 9 -3.18 -4.65 4.26
N LEU A 10 -3.85 -4.94 5.36
CA LEU A 10 -5.17 -5.57 5.40
C LEU A 10 -6.22 -4.54 5.78
N PHE A 11 -7.29 -4.43 5.00
CA PHE A 11 -8.30 -3.38 5.18
C PHE A 11 -9.67 -3.80 4.64
N GLU A 12 -10.75 -3.14 5.09
CA GLU A 12 -12.08 -3.31 4.50
C GLU A 12 -12.15 -2.63 3.14
N HIS A 13 -12.86 -3.22 2.19
CA HIS A 13 -13.08 -2.60 0.88
C HIS A 13 -13.75 -1.21 1.01
N VAL A 14 -12.95 -0.16 0.75
CA VAL A 14 -13.38 1.24 0.71
C VAL A 14 -12.94 1.90 -0.59
N ALA A 15 -13.42 3.12 -0.84
CA ALA A 15 -12.93 3.94 -1.95
C ALA A 15 -11.43 4.20 -1.79
N MET A 16 -10.67 4.08 -2.87
CA MET A 16 -9.24 4.39 -2.87
C MET A 16 -9.00 5.90 -2.69
N PRO A 17 -7.89 6.32 -2.09
CA PRO A 17 -7.56 7.74 -2.01
C PRO A 17 -7.38 8.33 -3.41
N GLY A 18 -7.58 9.63 -3.59
CA GLY A 18 -7.35 10.31 -4.86
C GLY A 18 -5.86 10.52 -5.16
N GLU A 19 -5.53 10.75 -6.44
CA GLU A 19 -4.17 11.04 -6.90
C GLU A 19 -3.52 12.22 -6.16
N ASP A 20 -4.28 13.29 -5.95
CA ASP A 20 -3.81 14.53 -5.32
C ASP A 20 -3.34 14.33 -3.86
N ASP A 21 -3.90 13.33 -3.17
CA ASP A 21 -3.63 13.06 -1.76
C ASP A 21 -2.64 11.90 -1.56
N PHE A 22 -2.50 11.02 -2.56
CA PHE A 22 -1.76 9.78 -2.44
C PHE A 22 -0.36 9.87 -3.07
N CYS A 23 0.67 10.07 -2.25
CA CYS A 23 2.07 10.27 -2.66
C CYS A 23 2.29 11.57 -3.49
N PRO A 24 1.84 12.74 -2.99
CA PRO A 24 1.80 13.98 -3.76
C PRO A 24 3.16 14.42 -4.30
N ALA A 25 4.26 14.18 -3.57
CA ALA A 25 5.59 14.60 -4.01
C ALA A 25 6.07 13.90 -5.30
N PHE A 26 5.49 12.73 -5.64
CA PHE A 26 5.83 12.02 -6.87
C PHE A 26 5.00 12.52 -8.05
N TRP A 27 3.71 12.74 -7.87
CA TRP A 27 2.83 13.33 -8.89
C TRP A 27 3.29 14.73 -9.32
N GLN A 28 3.91 15.47 -8.40
CA GLN A 28 4.36 16.85 -8.63
C GLN A 28 5.84 16.94 -9.05
N ALA A 29 6.54 15.82 -9.21
CA ALA A 29 7.96 15.83 -9.58
C ALA A 29 8.16 16.22 -11.06
N GLU A 30 9.23 16.96 -11.34
CA GLU A 30 9.53 17.45 -12.70
C GLU A 30 9.76 16.31 -13.72
N GLU A 31 10.46 15.25 -13.30
CA GLU A 31 10.69 14.05 -14.11
C GLU A 31 10.04 12.83 -13.44
N PHE A 32 8.84 12.48 -13.88
CA PHE A 32 7.98 11.46 -13.30
C PHE A 32 7.29 10.59 -14.35
N ASP A 33 7.02 9.33 -13.98
CA ASP A 33 6.23 8.37 -14.76
C ASP A 33 5.24 7.61 -13.85
N SER A 34 4.02 7.40 -14.35
CA SER A 34 2.94 6.67 -13.69
C SER A 34 2.41 5.54 -14.59
N ASP A 35 2.18 4.37 -14.02
CA ASP A 35 1.59 3.24 -14.74
C ASP A 35 0.61 2.45 -13.85
N GLY A 36 -0.27 1.67 -14.48
CA GLY A 36 -1.25 0.80 -13.82
C GLY A 36 -2.70 1.25 -13.96
N ASP A 37 -3.61 0.44 -13.42
CA ASP A 37 -5.07 0.61 -13.54
C ASP A 37 -5.77 0.97 -12.20
N PHE A 38 -5.00 1.42 -11.20
CA PHE A 38 -5.51 1.76 -9.87
C PHE A 38 -6.63 2.80 -9.84
N TYR A 39 -6.60 3.77 -10.75
CA TYR A 39 -7.61 4.83 -10.88
C TYR A 39 -8.57 4.61 -12.06
N GLY A 40 -8.54 3.45 -12.70
CA GLY A 40 -9.44 3.16 -13.83
C GLY A 40 -10.90 3.09 -13.40
N ASP A 41 -11.81 3.61 -14.23
CA ASP A 41 -13.26 3.66 -13.96
C ASP A 41 -13.93 2.27 -13.92
N ASP A 42 -13.29 1.23 -14.48
CA ASP A 42 -13.83 -0.13 -14.65
C ASP A 42 -12.96 -1.20 -13.97
N VAL A 43 -12.68 -1.06 -12.67
CA VAL A 43 -12.02 -2.12 -11.90
C VAL A 43 -13.00 -3.28 -11.65
N VAL A 44 -13.23 -4.08 -12.68
CA VAL A 44 -13.86 -5.42 -12.62
C VAL A 44 -12.81 -6.50 -12.32
N LYS A 45 -11.53 -6.11 -12.27
CA LYS A 45 -10.40 -7.02 -12.05
C LYS A 45 -10.11 -7.21 -10.56
N ASP A 46 -9.67 -8.43 -10.25
CA ASP A 46 -9.22 -8.91 -8.94
C ASP A 46 -8.06 -8.07 -8.37
N TRP A 47 -7.21 -7.55 -9.26
CA TRP A 47 -6.01 -6.78 -8.94
C TRP A 47 -6.02 -5.43 -9.64
N THR A 48 -5.65 -4.40 -8.88
CA THR A 48 -5.26 -3.10 -9.43
C THR A 48 -3.84 -2.76 -9.07
N THR A 49 -3.15 -2.11 -10.00
CA THR A 49 -1.77 -1.68 -9.80
C THR A 49 -1.62 -0.17 -9.94
N LEU A 50 -0.75 0.41 -9.11
CA LEU A 50 -0.22 1.76 -9.29
C LEU A 50 1.30 1.68 -9.20
N LYS A 51 1.99 2.27 -10.15
CA LYS A 51 3.44 2.47 -10.11
C LYS A 51 3.74 3.95 -10.28
N LEU A 52 4.53 4.49 -9.37
CA LEU A 52 5.03 5.87 -9.38
C LEU A 52 6.55 5.83 -9.46
N THR A 53 7.12 6.48 -10.46
CA THR A 53 8.57 6.50 -10.69
C THR A 53 9.04 7.95 -10.75
N LYS A 54 9.97 8.32 -9.87
CA LYS A 54 10.66 9.61 -9.93
C LYS A 54 12.07 9.41 -10.48
N HIS A 55 12.39 10.15 -11.54
CA HIS A 55 13.68 10.09 -12.21
C HIS A 55 14.63 11.18 -11.70
N TYR A 56 15.92 10.85 -11.66
CA TYR A 56 16.98 11.79 -11.30
C TYR A 56 17.97 11.93 -12.46
N ALA A 57 18.53 13.14 -12.62
CA ALA A 57 19.52 13.47 -13.67
C ALA A 57 20.75 12.55 -13.69
N ASN A 58 21.07 11.86 -12.59
CA ASN A 58 22.17 10.89 -12.51
C ASN A 58 21.77 9.46 -12.94
N GLY A 59 20.59 9.30 -13.55
CA GLY A 59 20.05 8.01 -14.04
C GLY A 59 19.54 7.08 -12.93
N ARG A 60 19.40 7.56 -11.69
CA ARG A 60 18.78 6.81 -10.59
C ARG A 60 17.29 7.09 -10.55
N ASN A 61 16.51 6.12 -10.07
CA ASN A 61 15.07 6.26 -9.88
C ASN A 61 14.66 5.83 -8.48
N SER A 62 13.65 6.48 -7.94
CA SER A 62 12.87 5.96 -6.82
C SER A 62 11.52 5.48 -7.34
N ASP A 63 11.12 4.28 -6.91
CA ASP A 63 9.91 3.61 -7.37
C ASP A 63 9.00 3.30 -6.16
N PHE A 64 7.72 3.63 -6.27
CA PHE A 64 6.66 3.19 -5.37
C PHE A 64 5.64 2.39 -6.17
N GLN A 65 5.35 1.18 -5.71
CA GLN A 65 4.39 0.29 -6.37
C GLN A 65 3.34 -0.14 -5.35
N LEU A 66 2.08 -0.09 -5.75
CA LEU A 66 0.95 -0.52 -4.96
C LEU A 66 0.18 -1.57 -5.76
N TYR A 67 -0.01 -2.73 -5.16
CA TYR A 67 -0.87 -3.79 -5.68
C TYR A 67 -2.03 -3.99 -4.73
N VAL A 68 -3.27 -3.85 -5.19
CA VAL A 68 -4.46 -4.06 -4.35
C VAL A 68 -5.28 -5.21 -4.88
N HIS A 69 -5.51 -6.18 -4.00
CA HIS A 69 -6.43 -7.29 -4.20
C HIS A 69 -7.70 -7.08 -3.37
N ARG A 70 -8.85 -7.43 -3.96
CA ARG A 70 -10.17 -7.32 -3.31
C ARG A 70 -10.84 -8.69 -3.34
N GLU A 71 -11.30 -9.21 -2.19
CA GLU A 71 -11.92 -10.56 -2.05
C GLU A 71 -13.24 -10.77 -2.85
N LYS A 72 -13.65 -9.83 -3.71
CA LYS A 72 -14.89 -9.94 -4.52
C LYS A 72 -14.82 -10.98 -5.65
N SER A 73 -13.64 -11.53 -5.93
CA SER A 73 -13.37 -12.38 -7.10
C SER A 73 -12.53 -13.59 -6.67
N GLY A 74 -12.99 -14.79 -7.00
CA GLY A 74 -12.53 -16.05 -6.39
C GLY A 74 -11.10 -16.49 -6.72
N ASP A 75 -10.33 -15.72 -7.51
CA ASP A 75 -9.00 -16.11 -7.98
C ASP A 75 -7.90 -15.27 -7.31
N ALA A 76 -7.52 -15.67 -6.09
CA ALA A 76 -6.50 -14.97 -5.32
C ALA A 76 -5.07 -15.28 -5.83
N ALA A 77 -4.19 -14.27 -5.92
CA ALA A 77 -2.76 -14.55 -6.08
C ALA A 77 -2.23 -15.21 -4.79
N HIS A 78 -1.50 -16.31 -4.94
CA HIS A 78 -1.13 -17.21 -3.86
C HIS A 78 -0.45 -16.52 -2.67
N GLU A 79 0.36 -15.49 -2.91
CA GLU A 79 1.14 -14.81 -1.88
C GLU A 79 0.31 -13.86 -0.99
N LEU A 80 -0.67 -13.14 -1.56
CA LEU A 80 -1.57 -12.28 -0.77
C LEU A 80 -2.77 -13.04 -0.21
N ALA A 81 -3.19 -14.14 -0.85
CA ALA A 81 -4.18 -15.09 -0.30
C ALA A 81 -3.76 -15.61 1.09
N ARG A 82 -2.45 -15.75 1.33
CA ARG A 82 -1.91 -16.17 2.62
C ARG A 82 -2.30 -15.24 3.76
N TYR A 83 -2.44 -13.94 3.53
CA TYR A 83 -2.83 -13.02 4.60
C TYR A 83 -4.33 -13.12 4.94
N ILE A 84 -5.16 -13.45 3.95
CA ILE A 84 -6.56 -13.83 4.19
C ILE A 84 -6.61 -15.13 4.98
N GLN A 85 -5.80 -16.13 4.62
CA GLN A 85 -5.70 -17.38 5.39
C GLN A 85 -5.24 -17.11 6.83
N HIS A 86 -4.23 -16.26 7.05
CA HIS A 86 -3.80 -15.88 8.40
C HIS A 86 -4.91 -15.22 9.22
N ARG A 87 -5.79 -14.40 8.61
CA ARG A 87 -7.00 -13.90 9.29
C ARG A 87 -7.87 -15.07 9.73
N ASN A 88 -8.17 -16.00 8.82
CA ASN A 88 -9.05 -17.14 9.08
C ASN A 88 -8.47 -18.09 10.14
N ASP A 89 -7.15 -18.20 10.22
CA ASP A 89 -6.42 -18.97 11.21
C ASP A 89 -6.27 -18.22 12.57
N GLY A 90 -6.81 -17.00 12.68
CA GLY A 90 -6.88 -16.23 13.92
C GLY A 90 -5.61 -15.43 14.26
N HIS A 91 -4.66 -15.27 13.34
CA HIS A 91 -3.43 -14.49 13.58
C HIS A 91 -3.73 -13.02 13.89
N TYR A 92 -4.85 -12.49 13.39
CA TYR A 92 -5.28 -11.11 13.58
C TYR A 92 -6.51 -11.00 14.50
N LYS A 93 -6.73 -11.95 15.41
CA LYS A 93 -7.92 -11.99 16.28
C LYS A 93 -8.14 -10.73 17.13
N GLU A 94 -7.05 -10.08 17.54
CA GLU A 94 -7.08 -8.85 18.35
C GLU A 94 -7.29 -7.58 17.51
N LYS A 95 -7.22 -7.70 16.17
CA LYS A 95 -7.32 -6.58 15.23
C LYS A 95 -8.74 -6.51 14.69
N LYS A 96 -9.60 -5.82 15.42
CA LYS A 96 -11.03 -5.67 15.09
C LYS A 96 -11.26 -5.20 13.65
N GLN A 97 -10.43 -4.28 13.14
CA GLN A 97 -10.55 -3.78 11.76
C GLN A 97 -10.46 -4.90 10.72
N VAL A 98 -9.64 -5.93 10.99
CA VAL A 98 -9.49 -7.09 10.09
C VAL A 98 -10.56 -8.14 10.35
N GLN A 99 -10.95 -8.37 11.60
CA GLN A 99 -11.97 -9.37 11.93
C GLN A 99 -13.35 -8.96 11.45
N ASP A 100 -13.71 -7.68 11.61
CA ASP A 100 -15.02 -7.14 11.28
C ASP A 100 -15.17 -6.77 9.79
N ALA A 101 -14.08 -6.87 9.01
CA ALA A 101 -14.09 -6.64 7.57
C ALA A 101 -15.03 -7.62 6.85
N LYS A 102 -16.02 -7.08 6.16
CA LYS A 102 -16.99 -7.84 5.35
C LYS A 102 -16.40 -8.22 3.99
N ASN A 103 -15.61 -7.32 3.41
CA ASN A 103 -14.93 -7.52 2.14
C ASN A 103 -13.45 -7.22 2.35
N LEU A 104 -12.68 -8.23 2.77
CA LEU A 104 -11.28 -8.00 3.08
C LEU A 104 -10.51 -7.70 1.79
N CYS A 105 -9.68 -6.67 1.86
CA CYS A 105 -8.74 -6.32 0.83
C CYS A 105 -7.32 -6.46 1.35
N VAL A 106 -6.40 -6.77 0.45
CA VAL A 106 -4.97 -6.88 0.75
C VAL A 106 -4.23 -5.96 -0.21
N ALA A 107 -3.38 -5.09 0.32
CA ALA A 107 -2.49 -4.26 -0.46
C ALA A 107 -1.03 -4.66 -0.22
N SER A 108 -0.21 -4.69 -1.27
CA SER A 108 1.26 -4.69 -1.16
C SER A 108 1.80 -3.35 -1.62
N LEU A 109 2.47 -2.64 -0.71
CA LEU A 109 3.14 -1.36 -0.95
C LEU A 109 4.64 -1.61 -1.01
N GLN A 110 5.19 -1.63 -2.21
CA GLN A 110 6.60 -1.87 -2.49
C GLN A 110 7.33 -0.55 -2.69
N ILE A 111 8.39 -0.36 -1.92
CA ILE A 111 9.19 0.85 -1.86
C ILE A 111 10.60 0.53 -2.34
N LYS A 112 11.08 1.32 -3.29
CA LYS A 112 12.48 1.34 -3.72
C LYS A 112 12.96 2.78 -3.78
N ALA A 113 13.58 3.24 -2.70
CA ALA A 113 14.04 4.61 -2.59
C ALA A 113 15.55 4.74 -2.87
N THR A 114 15.94 5.82 -3.55
CA THR A 114 17.34 6.19 -3.79
C THR A 114 17.84 7.34 -2.92
N SER A 115 16.94 7.99 -2.19
CA SER A 115 17.22 9.01 -1.18
C SER A 115 16.44 8.71 0.11
N LEU A 116 16.87 9.28 1.24
CA LEU A 116 16.12 9.21 2.50
C LEU A 116 14.84 10.06 2.46
N GLU A 117 14.85 11.11 1.65
CA GLU A 117 13.69 11.99 1.46
C GLU A 117 12.54 11.23 0.79
N ASP A 118 12.81 10.56 -0.33
CA ASP A 118 11.79 9.74 -1.00
C ASP A 118 11.32 8.59 -0.09
N TYR A 119 12.24 7.98 0.67
CA TYR A 119 11.85 6.93 1.61
C TYR A 119 10.89 7.42 2.69
N ARG A 120 11.14 8.62 3.25
CA ARG A 120 10.23 9.25 4.22
C ARG A 120 8.89 9.60 3.60
N GLU A 121 8.89 10.09 2.36
CA GLU A 121 7.64 10.34 1.62
C GLU A 121 6.84 9.05 1.48
N PHE A 122 7.46 7.95 1.08
CA PHE A 122 6.77 6.68 0.96
C PHE A 122 6.23 6.15 2.28
N LEU A 123 6.95 6.33 3.39
CA LEU A 123 6.43 5.97 4.72
C LEU A 123 5.23 6.83 5.11
N ARG A 124 5.22 8.13 4.77
CA ARG A 124 4.03 8.99 4.94
C ARG A 124 2.87 8.54 4.06
N THR A 125 3.14 8.13 2.82
CA THR A 125 2.12 7.56 1.91
C THR A 125 1.51 6.28 2.50
N VAL A 126 2.32 5.41 3.10
CA VAL A 126 1.83 4.20 3.78
C VAL A 126 0.98 4.56 4.99
N HIS A 127 1.44 5.49 5.83
CA HIS A 127 0.68 5.99 6.98
C HIS A 127 -0.69 6.55 6.53
N PHE A 128 -0.68 7.41 5.51
CA PHE A 128 -1.90 7.98 4.95
C PHE A 128 -2.83 6.89 4.41
N PHE A 129 -2.29 5.86 3.74
CA PHE A 129 -3.07 4.71 3.28
C PHE A 129 -3.75 3.97 4.44
N LEU A 130 -3.03 3.74 5.55
CA LEU A 130 -3.57 3.12 6.75
C LEU A 130 -4.69 3.97 7.37
N GLU A 131 -4.49 5.28 7.47
CA GLU A 131 -5.47 6.22 8.01
C GLU A 131 -6.74 6.26 7.16
N HIS A 132 -6.58 6.36 5.83
CA HIS A 132 -7.69 6.41 4.87
C HIS A 132 -8.50 5.12 4.84
N THR A 133 -7.83 3.97 4.87
CA THR A 133 -8.48 2.65 4.76
C THR A 133 -8.92 2.07 6.10
N GLY A 134 -8.46 2.63 7.22
CA GLY A 134 -8.59 2.02 8.54
C GLY A 134 -7.88 0.65 8.66
N GLY A 135 -6.91 0.38 7.79
CA GLY A 135 -6.22 -0.90 7.68
C GLY A 135 -5.15 -1.14 8.74
N ILE A 136 -4.50 -2.30 8.65
CA ILE A 136 -3.33 -2.65 9.47
C ILE A 136 -2.15 -3.08 8.59
N ALA A 137 -0.93 -2.74 9.00
CA ALA A 137 0.32 -3.18 8.38
C ALA A 137 0.72 -4.58 8.88
N ALA A 138 0.23 -5.60 8.20
CA ALA A 138 0.19 -6.99 8.65
C ALA A 138 1.57 -7.68 8.77
N ASN A 139 2.57 -7.27 7.98
CA ASN A 139 3.90 -7.89 7.95
C ASN A 139 4.95 -7.16 8.81
N VAL A 140 4.60 -6.03 9.43
CA VAL A 140 5.52 -5.20 10.22
C VAL A 140 5.04 -4.99 11.65
N GLY A 141 4.30 -5.96 12.22
CA GLY A 141 3.82 -5.90 13.61
C GLY A 141 2.29 -5.73 13.74
N GLY A 142 1.56 -5.67 12.63
CA GLY A 142 0.12 -5.46 12.64
C GLY A 142 -0.28 -4.06 13.11
N PHE A 143 0.56 -3.07 12.86
CA PHE A 143 0.33 -1.68 13.27
C PHE A 143 -0.87 -1.08 12.55
N ASP A 144 -1.71 -0.35 13.28
CA ASP A 144 -2.66 0.57 12.67
C ASP A 144 -1.96 1.88 12.28
N ALA A 145 -2.72 2.87 11.80
CA ALA A 145 -2.16 4.16 11.40
C ALA A 145 -1.39 4.86 12.54
N TRP A 146 -1.93 4.84 13.77
CA TRP A 146 -1.30 5.52 14.90
C TRP A 146 0.02 4.86 15.32
N ASP A 147 -0.01 3.54 15.46
CA ASP A 147 1.17 2.76 15.81
C ASP A 147 2.26 2.90 14.73
N PHE A 148 1.86 2.84 13.45
CA PHE A 148 2.78 2.96 12.32
C PHE A 148 3.44 4.33 12.27
N LYS A 149 2.66 5.40 12.50
CA LYS A 149 3.18 6.76 12.56
C LYS A 149 4.28 6.89 13.61
N THR A 150 3.99 6.43 14.82
CA THR A 150 4.89 6.53 15.97
C THR A 150 6.19 5.78 15.74
N GLU A 151 6.13 4.61 15.09
CA GLU A 151 7.31 3.75 14.88
C GLU A 151 8.16 4.18 13.67
N PHE A 152 7.53 4.64 12.58
CA PHE A 152 8.21 4.78 11.28
C PHE A 152 8.19 6.19 10.68
N VAL A 153 7.29 7.07 11.10
CA VAL A 153 7.10 8.38 10.47
C VAL A 153 7.63 9.53 11.33
N ASP A 154 7.36 9.49 12.64
CA ASP A 154 7.82 10.49 13.62
C ASP A 154 9.32 10.33 13.94
#